data_AF-A0A1A6HPG0-F1
#
_entry.id   AF-A0A1A6HPG0-F1
#
_cell.length_a   1.000
_cell.length_b   1.000
_cell.length_c   1.000
_cell.angle_alpha   90.00
_cell.angle_beta   90.00
_cell.angle_gamma   90.00
#
_symmetry.space_group_name_H-M   'P 1'
#
loop_
_entity.id
_entity.type
_entity.pdbx_description
1 polymer ?
#
loop_
_entity_poly.entity_id
_entity_poly.type
_entity_poly.pdbx_seq_one_letter_code
_entity_poly.pdbx_strand_id
1 'polypeptide(L)'
;CSEIYNDGFKQSGFYKIKPLQSQAKFSVYCDMSDGGGWTVIQRRSDGSENFSRGWNDYENGFGNFSSYELNIGEYSGTAGDSLSGTFHPEVQWWASHQRMKFSTWDRDNDNYEGNCAEEEQSGWWFNRCHSANLNGVYYQGSYTAETDHGVVWYTWHGWWYSLKSVVMKIRP
;
A
#
# COMPACT_ATOMS: atom_id res chain seq x y z
N CYS A 1 -8.67 -14.35 -6.01
CA CYS A 1 -7.83 -15.37 -5.35
C CYS A 1 -8.63 -16.24 -4.38
N SER A 2 -9.56 -15.70 -3.59
CA SER A 2 -10.40 -16.51 -2.67
C SER A 2 -11.12 -17.68 -3.36
N GLU A 3 -11.82 -17.42 -4.47
CA GLU A 3 -12.47 -18.48 -5.28
C GLU A 3 -11.47 -19.56 -5.74
N ILE A 4 -10.34 -19.14 -6.33
CA ILE A 4 -9.26 -20.04 -6.78
C ILE A 4 -8.77 -20.92 -5.62
N TYR A 5 -8.61 -20.35 -4.44
CA TYR A 5 -8.20 -21.11 -3.26
C TYR A 5 -9.26 -22.13 -2.84
N ASN A 6 -10.54 -21.78 -2.90
CA ASN A 6 -11.65 -22.69 -2.59
C ASN A 6 -11.79 -23.82 -3.62
N ASP A 7 -11.41 -23.58 -4.87
CA ASP A 7 -11.34 -24.58 -5.93
C ASP A 7 -10.16 -25.58 -5.77
N GLY A 8 -9.36 -25.44 -4.70
CA GLY A 8 -8.31 -26.38 -4.33
C GLY A 8 -6.90 -25.96 -4.76
N PHE A 9 -6.73 -24.80 -5.40
CA PHE A 9 -5.40 -24.29 -5.75
C PHE A 9 -4.73 -23.67 -4.51
N LYS A 10 -3.72 -24.35 -3.97
CA LYS A 10 -3.05 -23.96 -2.71
C LYS A 10 -1.65 -23.39 -2.87
N GLN A 11 -1.15 -23.27 -4.10
CA GLN A 11 0.17 -22.70 -4.35
C GLN A 11 0.07 -21.19 -4.56
N SER A 12 0.93 -20.41 -3.90
CA SER A 12 1.05 -18.97 -4.18
C SER A 12 1.65 -18.78 -5.57
N GLY A 13 1.20 -17.75 -6.29
CA GLY A 13 1.69 -17.48 -7.64
C GLY A 13 0.78 -16.58 -8.46
N PHE A 14 1.09 -16.47 -9.76
CA PHE A 14 0.28 -15.72 -10.70
C PHE A 14 -0.93 -16.50 -11.18
N TYR A 15 -2.10 -15.89 -11.03
CA TYR A 15 -3.35 -16.41 -11.55
C TYR A 15 -4.10 -15.35 -12.34
N LYS A 16 -4.83 -15.79 -13.36
CA LYS A 16 -5.78 -14.91 -14.08
C LYS A 16 -7.11 -14.90 -13.34
N ILE A 17 -7.54 -13.72 -12.89
CA ILE A 17 -8.85 -13.53 -12.27
C ILE A 17 -9.75 -12.65 -13.16
N LYS A 18 -11.07 -12.75 -12.97
CA LYS A 18 -12.06 -11.82 -13.52
C LYS A 18 -13.08 -11.46 -12.44
N PRO A 19 -12.85 -10.39 -11.67
CA PRO A 19 -13.86 -9.84 -10.78
C PRO A 19 -15.13 -9.46 -11.55
N LEU A 20 -16.28 -9.45 -10.88
CA LEU A 20 -17.60 -9.21 -11.51
C LEU A 20 -17.66 -7.91 -12.33
N GLN A 21 -17.04 -6.84 -11.83
CA GLN A 21 -17.02 -5.53 -12.48
C GLN A 21 -15.94 -5.39 -13.57
N SER A 22 -15.07 -6.39 -13.71
CA SER A 22 -13.98 -6.35 -14.69
C SER A 22 -14.45 -6.88 -16.04
N GLN A 23 -14.21 -6.10 -17.09
CA GLN A 23 -14.54 -6.50 -18.47
C GLN A 23 -13.67 -7.66 -18.95
N ALA A 24 -12.42 -7.74 -18.50
CA ALA A 24 -11.43 -8.71 -18.96
C ALA A 24 -10.77 -9.47 -17.81
N LYS A 25 -10.18 -10.63 -18.12
CA LYS A 25 -9.30 -11.33 -17.19
C LYS A 25 -7.97 -10.59 -17.10
N PHE A 26 -7.43 -10.46 -15.90
CA PHE A 26 -6.09 -9.92 -15.69
C PHE A 26 -5.30 -10.77 -14.69
N SER A 27 -3.97 -10.66 -14.73
CA SER A 27 -3.06 -11.44 -13.89
C SER A 27 -2.89 -10.77 -12.53
N VAL A 28 -2.97 -11.54 -11.46
CA VAL A 28 -2.69 -11.11 -10.09
C VAL A 28 -1.82 -12.12 -9.38
N TYR A 29 -1.06 -11.67 -8.39
CA TYR A 29 -0.42 -12.59 -7.45
C TYR A 29 -1.43 -13.00 -6.38
N CYS A 30 -1.74 -14.29 -6.34
CA CYS A 30 -2.50 -14.88 -5.26
C CYS A 30 -1.55 -15.42 -4.20
N ASP A 31 -1.71 -14.94 -2.98
CA ASP A 31 -1.04 -15.51 -1.83
C ASP A 31 -1.95 -16.53 -1.15
N MET A 32 -1.48 -17.78 -1.16
CA MET A 32 -2.18 -18.93 -0.60
C MET A 32 -1.64 -19.33 0.78
N SER A 33 -0.67 -18.59 1.35
CA SER A 33 -0.24 -18.73 2.74
C SER A 33 -1.28 -18.18 3.72
N ASP A 34 -1.15 -18.51 5.01
CA ASP A 34 -1.90 -17.88 6.11
C ASP A 34 -3.42 -17.89 5.90
N GLY A 35 -3.95 -19.10 5.65
CA GLY A 35 -5.36 -19.33 5.32
C GLY A 35 -5.73 -19.07 3.86
N GLY A 36 -4.82 -18.48 3.09
CA GLY A 36 -4.86 -18.37 1.63
C GLY A 36 -6.00 -17.55 1.05
N GLY A 37 -6.05 -17.51 -0.28
CA GLY A 37 -7.07 -16.78 -1.04
C GLY A 37 -6.86 -15.26 -1.08
N TRP A 38 -5.70 -14.78 -0.64
CA TRP A 38 -5.37 -13.35 -0.62
C TRP A 38 -4.97 -12.87 -2.01
N THR A 39 -5.50 -11.72 -2.44
CA THR A 39 -5.09 -11.05 -3.67
C THR A 39 -4.16 -9.91 -3.29
N VAL A 40 -2.89 -9.96 -3.73
CA VAL A 40 -1.93 -8.87 -3.48
C VAL A 40 -2.28 -7.69 -4.38
N ILE A 41 -2.37 -6.50 -3.78
CA ILE A 41 -2.73 -5.25 -4.49
C ILE A 41 -1.60 -4.20 -4.45
N GLN A 42 -0.64 -4.33 -3.53
CA GLN A 42 0.53 -3.46 -3.43
C GLN A 42 1.64 -4.21 -2.70
N ARG A 43 2.90 -4.05 -3.13
CA ARG A 43 4.07 -4.61 -2.44
C ARG A 43 5.30 -3.70 -2.59
N ARG A 44 6.03 -3.48 -1.50
CA ARG A 44 7.39 -2.94 -1.47
C ARG A 44 8.31 -3.91 -0.73
N SER A 45 9.51 -4.16 -1.25
CA SER A 45 10.49 -5.02 -0.56
C SER A 45 11.96 -4.67 -0.80
N ASP A 46 12.28 -3.88 -1.81
CA ASP A 46 13.67 -3.61 -2.21
C ASP A 46 13.90 -2.22 -2.81
N GLY A 47 12.85 -1.42 -3.00
CA GLY A 47 12.93 -0.10 -3.61
C GLY A 47 13.18 -0.10 -5.12
N SER A 48 13.01 -1.23 -5.81
CA SER A 48 13.21 -1.35 -7.25
C SER A 48 12.21 -0.57 -8.10
N GLU A 49 11.01 -0.33 -7.56
CA GLU A 49 9.93 0.37 -8.24
C GLU A 49 9.71 1.78 -7.69
N ASN A 50 9.57 2.74 -8.60
CA ASN A 50 9.23 4.12 -8.28
C ASN A 50 7.70 4.29 -8.16
N PHE A 51 7.25 4.77 -7.00
CA PHE A 51 5.84 5.01 -6.66
C PHE A 51 5.45 6.50 -6.76
N SER A 52 6.38 7.40 -7.05
CA SER A 52 6.09 8.77 -7.46
C SER A 52 5.58 8.78 -8.90
N ARG A 53 4.28 8.56 -9.05
CA ARG A 53 3.61 8.31 -10.34
C ARG A 53 2.31 9.12 -10.45
N GLY A 54 1.93 9.44 -11.68
CA GLY A 54 0.70 10.18 -11.95
C GLY A 54 -0.56 9.32 -11.82
N TRP A 55 -1.73 9.95 -11.91
CA TRP A 55 -3.02 9.31 -11.73
C TRP A 55 -3.21 8.08 -12.63
N ASN A 56 -2.90 8.24 -13.93
CA ASN A 56 -3.11 7.20 -14.92
C ASN A 56 -2.28 5.94 -14.62
N ASP A 57 -1.08 6.08 -14.06
CA ASP A 57 -0.25 4.92 -13.70
C ASP A 57 -0.89 4.17 -12.51
N TYR A 58 -1.38 4.89 -11.50
CA TYR A 58 -2.07 4.29 -10.36
C TYR A 58 -3.39 3.62 -10.74
N GLU A 59 -4.13 4.21 -11.68
CA GLU A 59 -5.38 3.66 -12.18
C GLU A 59 -5.17 2.37 -13.00
N ASN A 60 -4.14 2.35 -13.85
CA ASN A 60 -3.84 1.19 -14.70
C ASN A 60 -3.01 0.12 -13.98
N GLY A 61 -2.32 0.48 -12.90
CA GLY A 61 -1.33 -0.33 -12.22
C GLY A 61 0.05 -0.24 -12.90
N PHE A 62 1.09 -0.41 -12.09
CA PHE A 62 2.49 -0.35 -12.52
C PHE A 62 3.36 -1.35 -11.77
N GLY A 63 4.61 -1.45 -12.21
CA GLY A 63 5.65 -2.26 -11.60
C GLY A 63 5.83 -3.62 -12.26
N ASN A 64 6.85 -4.33 -11.80
CA ASN A 64 7.23 -5.61 -12.35
C ASN A 64 6.41 -6.77 -11.75
N PHE A 65 5.54 -7.35 -12.58
CA PHE A 65 4.71 -8.48 -12.18
C PHE A 65 5.43 -9.85 -12.19
N SER A 66 6.71 -9.90 -12.55
CA SER A 66 7.48 -11.12 -12.82
C SER A 66 8.59 -11.42 -11.80
N SER A 67 8.89 -10.49 -10.89
CA SER A 67 10.03 -10.60 -9.95
C SER A 67 9.62 -10.80 -8.49
N TYR A 68 8.47 -11.42 -8.23
CA TYR A 68 8.01 -11.68 -6.87
C TYR A 68 8.64 -12.94 -6.31
N GLU A 69 9.87 -12.84 -5.83
CA GLU A 69 10.41 -13.86 -4.94
C GLU A 69 9.64 -13.79 -3.61
N LEU A 70 9.11 -14.94 -3.17
CA LEU A 70 8.31 -15.06 -1.95
C LEU A 70 9.25 -15.26 -0.77
N ASN A 71 9.39 -14.24 0.07
CA ASN A 71 9.97 -14.40 1.40
C ASN A 71 8.84 -14.72 2.38
N ILE A 72 8.71 -15.99 2.77
CA ILE A 72 7.77 -16.42 3.81
C ILE A 72 8.40 -16.15 5.18
N GLY A 73 7.71 -15.38 6.01
CA GLY A 73 7.97 -15.30 7.45
C GLY A 73 6.70 -15.69 8.21
N GLU A 74 6.83 -16.09 9.48
CA GLU A 74 5.67 -16.23 10.36
C GLU A 74 5.06 -14.85 10.63
N TYR A 75 3.79 -14.66 10.29
CA TYR A 75 3.07 -13.42 10.56
C TYR A 75 2.34 -13.48 11.90
N SER A 76 2.60 -12.49 12.76
CA SER A 76 1.76 -12.08 13.88
C SER A 76 1.78 -10.55 13.95
N GLY A 77 0.66 -9.90 14.25
CA GLY A 77 0.49 -8.46 14.02
C GLY A 77 0.07 -7.68 15.26
N THR A 78 0.86 -6.67 15.61
CA THR A 78 0.59 -5.65 16.65
C THR A 78 0.88 -4.23 16.14
N ALA A 79 0.91 -4.04 14.81
CA ALA A 79 1.37 -2.80 14.16
C ALA A 79 0.57 -1.54 14.54
N GLY A 80 -0.59 -1.69 15.19
CA GLY A 80 -1.50 -0.60 15.53
C GLY A 80 -2.25 -0.07 14.31
N ASP A 81 -3.33 0.67 14.56
CA ASP A 81 -4.18 1.25 13.52
C ASP A 81 -3.72 2.66 13.16
N SER A 82 -2.86 2.76 12.14
CA SER A 82 -2.45 4.04 11.55
C SER A 82 -3.42 4.56 10.48
N LEU A 83 -4.45 3.80 10.09
CA LEU A 83 -5.37 4.23 9.03
C LEU A 83 -6.48 5.12 9.58
N SER A 84 -6.99 4.82 10.77
CA SER A 84 -8.06 5.60 11.38
C SER A 84 -7.60 6.91 12.00
N GLY A 85 -6.32 7.01 12.38
CA GLY A 85 -5.78 8.17 13.10
C GLY A 85 -6.26 8.27 14.56
N THR A 86 -6.86 7.22 15.11
CA THR A 86 -7.50 7.24 16.44
C THR A 86 -6.53 7.10 17.62
N PHE A 87 -5.25 6.85 17.35
CA PHE A 87 -4.20 6.70 18.37
C PHE A 87 -3.89 8.02 19.12
N HIS A 88 -4.28 9.18 18.57
CA HIS A 88 -4.20 10.46 19.26
C HIS A 88 -5.36 11.39 18.82
N PRO A 89 -6.15 11.98 19.74
CA PRO A 89 -7.34 12.77 19.38
C PRO A 89 -7.07 13.93 18.42
N GLU A 90 -5.91 14.58 18.55
CA GLU A 90 -5.52 15.71 17.70
C GLU A 90 -5.05 15.27 16.31
N VAL A 91 -4.76 13.98 16.11
CA VAL A 91 -4.23 13.43 14.85
C VAL A 91 -5.35 13.01 13.91
N GLN A 92 -6.48 12.57 14.46
CA GLN A 92 -7.58 12.01 13.68
C GLN A 92 -8.10 12.95 12.59
N TRP A 93 -8.25 14.25 12.87
CA TRP A 93 -8.87 15.17 11.92
C TRP A 93 -8.01 15.41 10.67
N TRP A 94 -6.68 15.37 10.80
CA TRP A 94 -5.76 15.67 9.70
C TRP A 94 -5.08 14.43 9.10
N ALA A 95 -4.91 13.34 9.85
CA ALA A 95 -4.18 12.15 9.38
C ALA A 95 -5.09 10.97 9.00
N SER A 96 -6.37 10.98 9.43
CA SER A 96 -7.25 9.85 9.15
C SER A 96 -7.43 9.64 7.65
N HIS A 97 -7.19 8.42 7.19
CA HIS A 97 -7.35 8.01 5.79
C HIS A 97 -8.80 7.63 5.47
N GLN A 98 -9.69 7.60 6.48
CA GLN A 98 -11.06 7.15 6.32
C GLN A 98 -11.86 8.10 5.42
N ARG A 99 -12.46 7.55 4.35
CA ARG A 99 -13.23 8.29 3.33
C ARG A 99 -12.41 9.33 2.55
N MET A 100 -11.09 9.31 2.68
CA MET A 100 -10.24 10.16 1.85
C MET A 100 -10.24 9.68 0.42
N LYS A 101 -10.12 10.63 -0.50
CA LYS A 101 -9.93 10.34 -1.91
C LYS A 101 -8.45 10.04 -2.14
N PHE A 102 -8.18 9.30 -3.21
CA PHE A 102 -6.79 9.07 -3.62
C PHE A 102 -6.25 10.33 -4.29
N SER A 103 -5.02 10.71 -3.97
CA SER A 103 -4.32 11.83 -4.60
C SER A 103 -3.03 11.33 -5.24
N THR A 104 -2.64 11.98 -6.33
CA THR A 104 -1.34 11.85 -7.00
C THR A 104 -0.79 13.25 -7.25
N TRP A 105 0.51 13.38 -7.55
CA TRP A 105 1.13 14.69 -7.77
C TRP A 105 0.43 15.52 -8.87
N ASP A 106 -0.20 14.87 -9.85
CA ASP A 106 -0.97 15.47 -10.95
C ASP A 106 -2.49 15.52 -10.71
N ARG A 107 -2.98 15.04 -9.57
CA ARG A 107 -4.39 15.08 -9.18
C ARG A 107 -4.53 15.14 -7.67
N ASP A 108 -4.59 16.36 -7.17
CA ASP A 108 -4.82 16.65 -5.75
C ASP A 108 -6.31 16.51 -5.40
N ASN A 109 -6.60 15.62 -4.46
CA ASN A 109 -7.91 15.43 -3.84
C ASN A 109 -7.81 15.41 -2.30
N ASP A 110 -6.70 15.88 -1.75
CA ASP A 110 -6.46 15.88 -0.31
C ASP A 110 -7.04 17.16 0.33
N ASN A 111 -6.94 17.29 1.66
CA ASN A 111 -7.52 18.41 2.43
C ASN A 111 -6.45 19.41 2.90
N TYR A 112 -5.24 19.37 2.33
CA TYR A 112 -4.16 20.30 2.60
C TYR A 112 -4.23 21.50 1.63
N GLU A 113 -3.53 22.60 1.97
CA GLU A 113 -3.46 23.77 1.07
C GLU A 113 -2.40 23.57 -0.02
N GLY A 114 -1.38 22.74 0.25
CA GLY A 114 -0.45 22.20 -0.75
C GLY A 114 -0.90 20.83 -1.23
N ASN A 115 -0.01 20.12 -1.94
CA ASN A 115 -0.28 18.80 -2.48
C ASN A 115 0.54 17.75 -1.74
N CYS A 116 -0.11 16.95 -0.89
CA CYS A 116 0.60 15.93 -0.13
C CYS A 116 1.23 14.88 -1.05
N ALA A 117 0.59 14.53 -2.16
CA ALA A 117 1.17 13.53 -3.07
C ALA A 117 2.46 14.01 -3.76
N GLU A 118 2.65 15.33 -3.89
CA GLU A 118 3.90 15.93 -4.37
C GLU A 118 4.97 15.91 -3.27
N GLU A 119 4.64 16.37 -2.05
CA GLU A 119 5.56 16.42 -0.90
C GLU A 119 5.99 15.02 -0.43
N GLU A 120 5.08 14.05 -0.51
CA GLU A 120 5.24 12.66 -0.08
C GLU A 120 5.79 11.74 -1.19
N GLN A 121 5.94 12.27 -2.40
CA GLN A 121 6.45 11.58 -3.59
C GLN A 121 5.77 10.23 -3.83
N SER A 122 4.45 10.16 -3.62
CA SER A 122 3.68 8.94 -3.79
C SER A 122 2.20 9.25 -4.05
N GLY A 123 1.47 8.29 -4.61
CA GLY A 123 0.02 8.33 -4.61
C GLY A 123 -0.55 7.62 -3.38
N TRP A 124 -1.50 8.23 -2.68
CA TRP A 124 -2.14 7.63 -1.50
C TRP A 124 -3.51 8.25 -1.20
N TRP A 125 -4.25 7.66 -0.26
CA TRP A 125 -5.45 8.27 0.32
C TRP A 125 -5.06 9.32 1.35
N PHE A 126 -4.45 10.41 0.89
CA PHE A 126 -4.03 11.51 1.75
C PHE A 126 -5.22 12.30 2.29
N ASN A 127 -5.09 12.81 3.52
CA ASN A 127 -6.01 13.77 4.13
C ASN A 127 -5.32 15.14 4.17
N ARG A 128 -4.86 15.60 5.34
CA ARG A 128 -3.82 16.61 5.44
C ARG A 128 -2.49 15.88 5.60
N CYS A 129 -2.17 15.15 4.53
CA CYS A 129 -1.09 14.18 4.39
C CYS A 129 -1.40 12.86 5.11
N HIS A 130 -0.60 12.37 6.06
CA HIS A 130 -0.76 10.99 6.51
C HIS A 130 -0.32 10.65 7.94
N SER A 131 -0.88 9.56 8.45
CA SER A 131 -0.30 8.74 9.52
C SER A 131 0.25 7.40 9.02
N ALA A 132 -0.05 7.04 7.78
CA ALA A 132 0.57 5.92 7.07
C ALA A 132 0.76 6.28 5.59
N ASN A 133 1.94 5.97 5.05
CA ASN A 133 2.26 6.13 3.63
C ASN A 133 3.04 4.89 3.17
N LEU A 134 2.31 3.86 2.71
CA LEU A 134 2.96 2.61 2.25
C LEU A 134 3.57 2.73 0.84
N ASN A 135 3.29 3.83 0.15
CA ASN A 135 3.74 4.11 -1.21
C ASN A 135 4.93 5.08 -1.25
N GLY A 136 5.38 5.61 -0.12
CA GLY A 136 6.47 6.58 -0.05
C GLY A 136 7.82 6.08 -0.58
N VAL A 137 8.80 6.97 -0.54
CA VAL A 137 10.20 6.71 -0.90
C VAL A 137 10.77 5.57 -0.06
N TYR A 138 11.47 4.66 -0.72
CA TYR A 138 12.01 3.48 -0.06
C TYR A 138 13.35 3.80 0.62
N TYR A 139 13.31 3.98 1.95
CA TYR A 139 14.51 3.99 2.80
C TYR A 139 14.64 2.67 3.57
N GLN A 140 15.85 2.35 4.01
CA GLN A 140 16.14 1.13 4.76
C GLN A 140 16.19 1.40 6.27
N GLY A 141 15.02 1.53 6.91
CA GLY A 141 14.89 1.83 8.33
C GLY A 141 14.86 3.32 8.62
N SER A 142 15.53 3.76 9.68
CA SER A 142 15.60 5.19 10.05
C SER A 142 16.23 6.02 8.93
N TYR A 143 15.65 7.18 8.65
CA TYR A 143 16.10 8.06 7.57
C TYR A 143 16.06 9.53 7.98
N THR A 144 16.73 10.37 7.19
CA THR A 144 16.70 11.83 7.31
C THR A 144 16.41 12.39 5.92
N ALA A 145 15.38 13.21 5.83
CA ALA A 145 14.90 13.84 4.61
C ALA A 145 14.23 15.18 4.95
N GLU A 146 13.80 15.93 3.94
CA GLU A 146 13.08 17.19 4.12
C GLU A 146 11.67 16.96 4.69
N THR A 147 11.01 15.90 4.25
CA THR A 147 9.69 15.45 4.71
C THR A 147 9.72 13.98 5.13
N ASP A 148 8.65 13.51 5.77
CA ASP A 148 8.46 12.14 6.21
C ASP A 148 7.90 11.21 5.12
N HIS A 149 8.37 11.43 3.89
CA HIS A 149 7.95 10.75 2.66
C HIS A 149 8.40 9.29 2.52
N GLY A 150 8.75 8.62 3.62
CA GLY A 150 9.19 7.22 3.62
C GLY A 150 8.04 6.21 3.46
N VAL A 151 8.37 4.91 3.48
CA VAL A 151 7.36 3.86 3.64
C VAL A 151 6.93 3.79 5.10
N VAL A 152 5.93 4.59 5.50
CA VAL A 152 5.62 4.88 6.91
C VAL A 152 4.40 4.12 7.43
N TRP A 153 4.51 3.65 8.68
CA TRP A 153 3.37 3.22 9.52
C TRP A 153 3.56 3.74 10.95
N TYR A 154 2.91 4.87 11.26
CA TYR A 154 3.20 5.66 12.45
C TYR A 154 3.10 4.88 13.77
N THR A 155 2.02 4.13 13.97
CA THR A 155 1.76 3.42 15.23
C THR A 155 2.78 2.33 15.56
N TRP A 156 3.65 1.97 14.61
CA TRP A 156 4.70 1.00 14.82
C TRP A 156 6.09 1.62 14.99
N HIS A 157 6.50 2.49 14.07
CA HIS A 157 7.87 3.04 14.05
C HIS A 157 7.96 4.57 13.93
N GLY A 158 6.83 5.28 13.95
CA GLY A 158 6.77 6.71 13.73
C GLY A 158 7.04 7.12 12.28
N TRP A 159 7.10 8.43 12.03
CA TRP A 159 7.25 9.01 10.69
C TRP A 159 8.66 8.85 10.10
N TRP A 160 9.70 8.93 10.92
CA TRP A 160 11.11 8.93 10.46
C TRP A 160 11.74 7.52 10.35
N TYR A 161 10.90 6.52 10.14
CA TYR A 161 11.33 5.14 9.89
C TYR A 161 10.58 4.56 8.70
N SER A 162 11.33 4.14 7.68
CA SER A 162 10.80 3.49 6.49
C SER A 162 10.81 1.98 6.67
N LEU A 163 9.65 1.36 6.50
CA LEU A 163 9.50 -0.09 6.57
C LEU A 163 10.27 -0.77 5.43
N LYS A 164 10.98 -1.84 5.77
CA LYS A 164 11.78 -2.63 4.80
C LYS A 164 10.92 -3.47 3.87
N SER A 165 9.70 -3.82 4.28
CA SER A 165 8.79 -4.60 3.46
C SER A 165 7.36 -4.33 3.87
N VAL A 166 6.49 -4.11 2.89
CA VAL A 166 5.05 -3.94 3.09
C VAL A 166 4.31 -4.64 1.96
N VAL A 167 3.19 -5.27 2.31
CA VAL A 167 2.30 -5.91 1.34
C VAL A 167 0.87 -5.62 1.73
N MET A 168 0.10 -5.02 0.81
CA MET A 168 -1.34 -4.90 0.95
C MET A 168 -2.02 -6.04 0.21
N LYS A 169 -2.96 -6.70 0.88
CA LYS A 169 -3.70 -7.84 0.35
C LYS A 169 -5.19 -7.65 0.64
N ILE A 170 -6.05 -8.13 -0.25
CA ILE A 170 -7.50 -8.16 -0.05
C ILE A 170 -8.04 -9.58 -0.18
N ARG A 171 -9.10 -9.88 0.56
CA ARG A 171 -9.86 -11.13 0.48
C ARG A 171 -11.32 -10.84 0.86
N PRO A 172 -12.30 -11.30 0.05
CA PRO A 172 -13.72 -11.29 0.42
C PRO A 172 -14.02 -12.18 1.64
#